data_AF-A0A353CZL1-F1
#
_entry.id   AF-A0A353CZL1-F1
#
_cell.length_a   1.000
_cell.length_b   1.000
_cell.length_c   1.000
_cell.angle_alpha   90.00
_cell.angle_beta   90.00
_cell.angle_gamma   90.00
#
_symmetry.space_group_name_H-M   'P 1'
#
loop_
_entity.id
_entity.type
_entity.pdbx_description
1 polymer ?
#
loop_
_entity_poly.entity_id
_entity_poly.type
_entity_poly.pdbx_seq_one_letter_code
_entity_poly.pdbx_strand_id
1 'polypeptide(L)' 'QLGHYVLDIRSNHWTSSDVLNEILGMDESYPRTAEGWLEIVHPDSREEMAAYFQDYVLGKFNDFDKTYRIVNLSTREVRW' A
#
# COMPACT_ATOMS: atom_id res chain seq x y z
N GLN A 1 -1.16 9.90 -16.32
CA GLN A 1 0.04 9.21 -15.80
C GLN A 1 -0.40 8.07 -14.89
N LEU A 2 0.48 7.10 -14.63
CA LEU A 2 0.19 5.92 -13.81
C LEU A 2 0.94 6.01 -12.47
N GLY A 3 0.26 5.71 -11.36
CA GLY A 3 0.89 5.52 -10.06
C GLY A 3 1.75 4.25 -10.06
N HIS A 4 2.94 4.29 -9.48
CA HIS A 4 3.80 3.12 -9.34
C HIS A 4 4.56 3.14 -8.02
N TYR A 5 5.02 1.98 -7.59
CA TYR A 5 5.87 1.80 -6.43
C TYR A 5 6.94 0.74 -6.67
N VAL A 6 7.98 0.77 -5.85
CA VAL A 6 9.01 -0.27 -5.77
C VAL A 6 9.19 -0.63 -4.31
N LEU A 7 9.06 -1.91 -3.97
CA LEU A 7 9.30 -2.42 -2.62
C LEU A 7 10.64 -3.15 -2.57
N ASP A 8 11.51 -2.72 -1.67
CA ASP A 8 12.62 -3.54 -1.18
C ASP A 8 12.12 -4.37 0.01
N ILE A 9 11.90 -5.66 -0.26
CA ILE A 9 11.40 -6.63 0.72
C ILE A 9 12.38 -6.79 1.88
N ARG A 10 13.70 -6.73 1.63
CA ARG A 10 14.71 -6.99 2.68
C ARG A 10 14.75 -5.86 3.71
N SER A 11 14.65 -4.61 3.25
CA SER A 11 14.64 -3.44 4.13
C SER A 11 13.23 -3.07 4.62
N ASN A 12 12.18 -3.75 4.14
CA ASN A 12 10.78 -3.41 4.39
C ASN A 12 10.48 -1.94 4.07
N HIS A 13 11.01 -1.47 2.93
CA HIS A 13 10.86 -0.08 2.51
C HIS A 13 10.41 0.03 1.06
N TRP A 14 9.46 0.92 0.80
CA TRP A 14 8.99 1.18 -0.56
C TRP A 14 9.18 2.64 -0.98
N THR A 15 9.32 2.86 -2.28
CA THR A 15 9.29 4.17 -2.91
C THR A 15 8.12 4.24 -3.89
N SER A 16 7.69 5.45 -4.23
CA SER A 16 6.52 5.67 -5.06
C SER A 16 6.62 6.92 -5.91
N SER A 17 5.86 6.94 -6.99
CA SER A 17 5.71 8.14 -7.81
C SER A 17 4.83 9.19 -7.13
N ASP A 18 5.00 10.45 -7.55
CA ASP A 18 4.18 11.57 -7.09
C ASP A 18 2.68 11.31 -7.33
N VAL A 19 2.34 10.68 -8.46
CA VAL A 19 0.96 10.31 -8.80
C VAL A 19 0.38 9.34 -7.76
N LEU A 20 1.15 8.34 -7.31
CA LEU A 20 0.67 7.43 -6.27
C LEU A 20 0.58 8.14 -4.92
N ASN A 21 1.52 9.05 -4.60
CA ASN A 21 1.47 9.86 -3.40
C ASN A 21 0.18 10.70 -3.34
N GLU A 22 -0.20 11.33 -4.46
CA GLU A 22 -1.45 12.09 -4.58
C GLU A 22 -2.70 11.20 -4.40
N ILE A 23 -2.73 10.01 -5.01
CA ILE A 23 -3.84 9.05 -4.86
C ILE A 23 -4.03 8.65 -3.40
N LEU A 24 -2.93 8.37 -2.68
CA LEU A 24 -2.93 7.94 -1.28
C LEU A 24 -3.04 9.12 -0.29
N GLY A 25 -2.87 10.36 -0.75
CA GLY A 25 -2.84 11.55 0.10
C GLY A 25 -1.58 11.63 0.98
N MET A 26 -0.49 11.03 0.52
CA MET A 26 0.74 10.83 1.26
C MET A 26 1.73 11.96 1.01
N ASP A 27 2.42 12.43 2.05
CA ASP A 27 3.54 13.36 1.94
C ASP A 27 4.90 12.65 2.06
N GLU A 28 5.99 13.41 1.97
CA GLU A 28 7.35 12.86 2.07
C GLU A 28 7.65 12.25 3.45
N SER A 29 7.01 12.74 4.50
CA SER A 29 7.27 12.31 5.89
C SER A 29 6.65 10.96 6.24
N TYR A 30 5.71 10.47 5.42
CA TYR A 30 5.01 9.23 5.71
C TYR A 30 5.93 8.00 5.76
N PRO A 31 5.80 7.11 6.77
CA PRO A 31 6.57 5.88 6.84
C PRO A 31 6.21 4.92 5.71
N ARG A 32 7.16 4.72 4.78
CA ARG A 32 6.96 3.81 3.64
C ARG A 32 7.42 2.38 3.96
N THR A 33 6.72 1.72 4.88
CA THR A 33 6.89 0.29 5.19
C THR A 33 5.64 -0.51 4.82
N ALA A 34 5.70 -1.84 4.88
CA ALA A 34 4.52 -2.69 4.69
C ALA A 34 3.44 -2.40 5.75
N GLU A 35 3.83 -2.16 7.00
CA GLU A 35 2.93 -1.75 8.08
C GLU A 35 2.33 -0.37 7.80
N GLY A 36 3.15 0.57 7.32
CA GLY A 36 2.68 1.89 6.89
C GLY A 36 1.66 1.79 5.74
N TRP A 37 1.85 0.86 4.80
CA TRP A 37 0.85 0.59 3.76
C TRP A 37 -0.46 0.01 4.33
N LEU A 38 -0.39 -0.94 5.28
CA LEU A 38 -1.59 -1.50 5.91
C LEU A 38 -2.43 -0.44 6.65
N GLU A 39 -1.81 0.63 7.16
CA GLU A 39 -2.56 1.73 7.76
C GLU A 39 -3.38 2.55 6.75
N ILE A 40 -2.97 2.55 5.48
CA ILE A 40 -3.70 3.18 4.36
C ILE A 40 -4.86 2.29 3.89
N VAL A 41 -4.72 0.97 4.00
CA VAL A 41 -5.79 0.01 3.69
C VAL A 41 -6.98 0.24 4.64
N HIS A 42 -8.21 0.19 4.10
CA HIS A 42 -9.43 0.31 4.89
C HIS A 42 -9.43 -0.71 6.05
N PRO A 43 -9.81 -0.32 7.29
CA PRO A 43 -9.72 -1.17 8.48
C PRO A 43 -10.28 -2.58 8.29
N ASP A 44 -11.48 -2.71 7.72
CA ASP A 44 -12.14 -4.00 7.45
C ASP A 44 -11.35 -4.93 6.51
N SER A 45 -10.41 -4.41 5.72
CA SER A 45 -9.63 -5.16 4.74
C SER A 45 -8.18 -5.38 5.16
N ARG A 46 -7.73 -4.83 6.29
CA ARG A 46 -6.31 -4.90 6.70
C ARG A 46 -5.83 -6.32 6.94
N GLU A 47 -6.64 -7.13 7.62
CA GLU A 47 -6.29 -8.53 7.90
C GLU A 47 -6.20 -9.35 6.61
N GLU A 48 -7.19 -9.23 5.71
CA GLU A 48 -7.17 -9.90 4.40
C GLU A 48 -5.94 -9.48 3.58
N MET A 49 -5.66 -8.17 3.51
CA MET A 49 -4.56 -7.64 2.71
C MET A 49 -3.19 -8.02 3.29
N ALA A 50 -3.05 -8.09 4.61
CA ALA A 50 -1.84 -8.59 5.26
C ALA A 50 -1.59 -10.06 4.92
N ALA A 51 -2.61 -10.91 5.05
CA ALA A 51 -2.50 -12.33 4.70
C ALA A 51 -2.24 -12.53 3.20
N TYR A 52 -2.92 -11.80 2.32
CA TYR A 52 -2.67 -11.83 0.89
C TYR A 52 -1.22 -11.46 0.54
N PHE A 53 -0.73 -10.36 1.10
CA PHE A 53 0.63 -9.91 0.85
C PHE A 53 1.66 -10.91 1.38
N GLN A 54 1.50 -11.41 2.60
CA GLN A 54 2.43 -12.35 3.23
C GLN A 54 2.41 -13.73 2.58
N ASP A 55 1.24 -14.33 2.40
CA ASP A 55 1.13 -15.74 2.05
C ASP A 55 1.08 -15.98 0.53
N TYR A 56 0.54 -15.03 -0.23
CA TYR A 56 0.38 -15.18 -1.68
C TYR A 56 1.48 -14.45 -2.46
N VAL A 57 1.75 -13.17 -2.14
CA VAL A 57 2.75 -12.38 -2.86
C VAL A 57 4.16 -12.78 -2.43
N LEU A 58 4.49 -12.61 -1.14
CA LEU A 58 5.83 -12.93 -0.63
C LEU A 58 6.07 -14.43 -0.51
N GLY A 59 5.12 -15.17 0.07
CA GLY A 59 5.28 -16.60 0.37
C GLY A 59 5.32 -17.50 -0.87
N LYS A 60 4.76 -17.05 -2.00
CA LYS A 60 4.68 -17.84 -3.24
C LYS A 60 5.25 -17.13 -4.47
N PHE A 61 5.83 -15.94 -4.31
CA PHE A 61 6.41 -15.13 -5.39
C PHE A 61 5.42 -14.83 -6.52
N ASN A 62 4.15 -14.61 -6.19
CA ASN A 62 3.16 -14.18 -7.18
C ASN A 62 3.16 -12.66 -7.31
N ASP A 63 2.66 -12.17 -8.44
CA ASP A 63 2.41 -10.75 -8.62
C ASP A 63 1.34 -10.26 -7.64
N PHE A 64 1.51 -9.01 -7.20
CA PHE A 64 0.48 -8.30 -6.48
C PHE A 64 -0.59 -7.83 -7.47
N ASP A 65 -1.80 -8.35 -7.35
CA ASP A 65 -2.97 -7.98 -8.14
C ASP A 65 -4.23 -8.03 -7.25
N LYS A 66 -4.66 -6.86 -6.77
CA LYS A 66 -5.84 -6.68 -5.92
C LYS A 66 -6.48 -5.32 -6.15
N THR A 67 -7.81 -5.31 -6.16
CA THR A 67 -8.64 -4.10 -5.99
C THR A 67 -9.13 -4.06 -4.55
N TYR A 68 -8.86 -2.97 -3.82
CA TYR A 68 -9.19 -2.86 -2.41
C TYR A 68 -9.42 -1.40 -2.02
N ARG A 69 -10.15 -1.19 -0.93
CA ARG A 69 -10.44 0.15 -0.43
C ARG A 69 -9.27 0.69 0.36
N ILE A 70 -8.99 1.98 0.18
CA ILE A 70 -8.02 2.76 0.97
C ILE A 70 -8.71 3.91 1.68
N VAL A 71 -8.12 4.37 2.77
CA VAL A 71 -8.46 5.64 3.43
C VAL A 71 -7.38 6.64 3.05
N ASN A 72 -7.75 7.66 2.27
CA ASN A 72 -6.79 8.68 1.85
C ASN A 72 -6.26 9.43 3.09
N LEU A 73 -4.95 9.57 3.20
CA LEU A 73 -4.31 10.10 4.42
C LEU A 73 -4.60 11.59 4.65
N SER A 74 -4.76 12.37 3.57
CA SER A 74 -5.01 13.80 3.65
C SER A 74 -6.49 14.14 3.79
N THR A 75 -7.38 13.48 3.03
CA THR A 75 -8.82 13.78 3.04
C THR A 75 -9.64 12.92 3.98
N ARG A 76 -9.10 11.77 4.41
CA ARG A 76 -9.80 10.72 5.19
C ARG A 76 -10.98 10.08 4.46
N GLU A 77 -11.12 10.34 3.16
CA GLU A 77 -12.13 9.71 2.33
C GLU A 77 -11.75 8.27 2.00
N VAL A 78 -12.76 7.41 1.93
CA VAL A 78 -12.59 6.05 1.42
C VAL A 78 -12.57 6.11 -0.11
N ARG A 79 -11.55 5.48 -0.72
CA ARG A 79 -11.41 5.33 -2.17
C ARG A 79 -11.24 3.85 -2.54
N TRP A 80 -11.52 3.51 -3.79
CA TRP A 80 -11.37 2.16 -4.37
C TRP A 80 -10.17 2.12 -5.30
#